data_AF-A0A1B9IR45-F1
#
_entry.id   AF-A0A1B9IR45-F1
#
_cell.length_a   1.000
_cell.length_b   1.000
_cell.length_c   1.000
_cell.angle_alpha   90.00
_cell.angle_beta   90.00
_cell.angle_gamma   90.00
#
_symmetry.space_group_name_H-M   'P 1'
#
loop_
_entity.id
_entity.type
_entity.pdbx_description
1 polymer ?
#
loop_
_entity_poly.entity_id
_entity_poly.type
_entity_poly.pdbx_seq_one_letter_code
_entity_poly.pdbx_strand_id
1 'polypeptide(L)'
;MSTTSSNPNYSSLSNINFTGGFPTSVDLAPSIVFLVIYVLAIPLLAWRWFRKSDRTLLLIRPTVFLLCRIGMLVVRAYMSKNSYGEGLLIAELILVSIGFLFLIEPVIGCWNLQIDSDMAKEDRPRWVQRLSRLLRLVLLAAIITAIVGSSMISNALEDQAKLDTVRQLRDASSVLSFGTVVVTALAAILTSIKFSLDRRGTIFILCAAGCLIVVAAYRMVQTFTSDHDAPVNSRVAFWVLQMVFELIAFGLILSISIPTWFPGDKGRISRNNTDVESYNMRPGQPKY
;
A
#
# COMPACT_ATOMS: atom_id res chain seq x y z
N MET A 1 14.99 35.00 -7.65
CA MET A 1 13.61 34.94 -8.14
C MET A 1 13.66 34.50 -9.59
N SER A 2 13.52 33.20 -9.86
CA SER A 2 13.47 32.65 -11.22
C SER A 2 12.04 32.83 -11.73
N THR A 3 11.87 33.69 -12.72
CA THR A 3 10.64 33.87 -13.50
C THR A 3 10.35 32.57 -14.25
N THR A 4 9.52 31.71 -13.66
CA THR A 4 8.95 30.56 -14.36
C THR A 4 8.06 31.12 -15.47
N SER A 5 8.51 30.99 -16.71
CA SER A 5 7.73 31.29 -17.91
C SER A 5 6.34 30.66 -17.78
N SER A 6 5.31 31.51 -17.76
CA SER A 6 3.89 31.12 -17.67
C SER A 6 3.47 30.43 -18.96
N ASN A 7 3.83 29.16 -19.10
CA ASN A 7 3.29 28.31 -20.14
C ASN A 7 1.81 28.04 -19.82
N PRO A 8 0.88 28.32 -20.74
CA PRO A 8 -0.57 28.18 -20.50
C PRO A 8 -1.00 26.78 -20.07
N ASN A 9 -0.20 25.75 -20.39
CA ASN A 9 -0.44 24.38 -19.94
C ASN A 9 -0.27 24.20 -18.42
N TYR A 10 0.59 25.00 -17.76
CA TYR A 10 0.78 24.92 -16.31
C TYR A 10 -0.41 25.44 -15.52
N SER A 11 -1.15 26.43 -16.04
CA SER A 11 -2.40 26.89 -15.42
C SER A 11 -3.54 25.87 -15.51
N SER A 12 -3.57 25.05 -16.56
CA SER A 12 -4.52 23.94 -16.67
C SER A 12 -4.12 22.78 -15.76
N LEU A 13 -2.82 22.50 -15.62
CA LEU A 13 -2.30 21.52 -14.67
C LEU A 13 -2.58 21.92 -13.22
N SER A 14 -2.43 23.21 -12.86
CA SER A 14 -2.66 23.66 -11.47
C SER A 14 -4.09 23.44 -10.98
N ASN A 15 -5.07 23.35 -11.90
CA ASN A 15 -6.45 22.99 -11.56
C ASN A 15 -6.62 21.52 -11.14
N ILE A 16 -5.56 20.69 -11.22
CA ILE A 16 -5.52 19.33 -10.70
C ILE A 16 -4.70 19.36 -9.41
N ASN A 17 -5.30 18.94 -8.29
CA ASN A 17 -4.55 18.78 -7.05
C ASN A 17 -3.49 17.68 -7.19
N PHE A 18 -2.23 18.10 -7.28
CA PHE A 18 -1.08 17.20 -7.27
C PHE A 18 -0.77 16.77 -5.84
N THR A 19 -0.67 15.45 -5.64
CA THR A 19 -0.27 14.90 -4.35
C THR A 19 1.16 15.31 -4.01
N GLY A 20 1.29 16.19 -3.02
CA GLY A 20 2.56 16.80 -2.59
C GLY A 20 2.95 18.07 -3.32
N GLY A 21 2.04 18.65 -4.11
CA GLY A 21 2.28 19.87 -4.87
C GLY A 21 3.34 19.72 -5.96
N PHE A 22 3.69 20.85 -6.60
CA PHE A 22 4.78 20.89 -7.55
C PHE A 22 6.12 20.70 -6.85
N PRO A 23 7.02 19.85 -7.39
CA PRO A 23 8.37 19.69 -6.86
C PRO A 23 9.12 21.02 -6.84
N THR A 24 9.70 21.35 -5.69
CA THR A 24 10.52 22.54 -5.50
C THR A 24 11.91 22.18 -4.99
N SER A 25 12.83 23.13 -4.97
CA SER A 25 14.17 22.94 -4.40
C SER A 25 14.16 22.49 -2.93
N VAL A 26 13.08 22.78 -2.19
CA VAL A 26 12.89 22.37 -0.79
C VAL A 26 12.64 20.86 -0.68
N ASP A 27 12.08 20.23 -1.72
CA ASP A 27 11.77 18.80 -1.73
C ASP A 27 13.01 17.91 -1.96
N LEU A 28 14.17 18.51 -2.26
CA LEU A 28 15.42 17.78 -2.49
C LEU A 28 15.85 17.00 -1.23
N ALA A 29 15.96 17.70 -0.09
CA ALA A 29 16.44 17.11 1.15
C ALA A 29 15.58 15.92 1.61
N PRO A 30 14.24 16.04 1.75
CA PRO A 30 13.42 14.90 2.12
C PRO A 30 13.45 13.79 1.05
N SER A 31 13.48 14.14 -0.25
CA SER A 31 13.61 13.13 -1.32
C SER A 31 14.86 12.26 -1.17
N ILE A 32 16.02 12.87 -0.89
CA ILE A 32 17.27 12.14 -0.69
C ILE A 32 17.21 11.27 0.57
N VAL A 33 16.69 11.80 1.68
CA VAL A 33 16.59 11.06 2.94
C VAL A 33 15.73 9.80 2.77
N PHE A 34 14.51 9.95 2.23
CA PHE A 34 13.65 8.79 1.97
C PHE A 34 14.23 7.85 0.93
N LEU A 35 14.91 8.36 -0.10
CA LEU A 35 15.55 7.54 -1.13
C LEU A 35 16.61 6.63 -0.51
N VAL A 36 17.48 7.15 0.35
CA VAL A 36 18.49 6.36 1.06
C VAL A 36 17.83 5.28 1.91
N ILE A 37 16.77 5.60 2.66
CA ILE A 37 16.05 4.61 3.48
C ILE A 37 15.48 3.47 2.61
N TYR A 38 14.83 3.80 1.49
CA TYR A 38 14.28 2.78 0.58
C TYR A 38 15.37 1.95 -0.11
N VAL A 39 16.49 2.56 -0.52
CA VAL A 39 17.63 1.83 -1.09
C VAL A 39 18.22 0.86 -0.06
N LEU A 40 18.36 1.28 1.20
CA LEU A 40 18.80 0.41 2.29
C LEU A 40 17.83 -0.73 2.61
N ALA A 41 16.55 -0.62 2.23
CA ALA A 41 15.58 -1.69 2.35
C ALA A 41 15.74 -2.78 1.27
N ILE A 42 16.44 -2.50 0.16
CA ILE A 42 16.63 -3.46 -0.94
C ILE A 42 17.37 -4.73 -0.47
N PRO A 43 18.52 -4.67 0.23
CA PRO A 43 19.20 -5.87 0.71
C PRO A 43 18.33 -6.71 1.64
N LEU A 44 17.53 -6.08 2.51
CA LEU A 44 16.62 -6.78 3.42
C LEU A 44 15.51 -7.52 2.65
N LEU A 45 14.91 -6.86 1.67
CA LEU A 45 13.88 -7.47 0.83
C LEU A 45 14.47 -8.59 -0.05
N ALA A 46 15.65 -8.37 -0.64
CA ALA A 46 16.35 -9.37 -1.45
C ALA A 46 16.71 -10.60 -0.61
N TRP A 47 17.24 -10.41 0.60
CA TRP A 47 17.54 -11.49 1.53
C TRP A 47 16.30 -12.36 1.81
N ARG A 48 15.14 -11.73 2.02
CA ARG A 48 13.85 -12.43 2.21
C ARG A 48 13.40 -13.21 0.98
N TRP A 49 13.60 -12.67 -0.21
CA TRP A 49 13.34 -13.38 -1.47
C TRP A 49 14.21 -14.64 -1.60
N PHE A 50 15.48 -14.58 -1.19
CA PHE A 50 16.37 -15.73 -1.30
C PHE A 50 16.16 -16.78 -0.21
N ARG A 51 15.79 -16.38 1.01
CA ARG A 51 15.56 -17.31 2.12
C ARG A 51 14.29 -18.14 1.92
N LYS A 52 14.44 -19.46 1.75
CA LYS A 52 13.33 -20.39 1.47
C LYS A 52 12.17 -20.32 2.48
N SER A 53 12.45 -20.01 3.75
CA SER A 53 11.43 -19.88 4.81
C SER A 53 10.50 -18.67 4.64
N ASP A 54 10.95 -17.63 3.93
CA ASP A 54 10.26 -16.33 3.88
C ASP A 54 9.58 -16.10 2.52
N ARG A 55 9.78 -17.00 1.56
CA ARG A 55 9.24 -16.89 0.20
C ARG A 55 7.72 -16.99 0.21
N THR A 56 7.07 -15.88 -0.11
CA THR A 56 5.63 -15.81 -0.34
C THR A 56 5.32 -14.88 -1.51
N LEU A 57 4.27 -15.20 -2.27
CA LEU A 57 3.78 -14.33 -3.35
C LEU A 57 3.33 -12.96 -2.82
N LEU A 58 3.01 -12.86 -1.53
CA LEU A 58 2.69 -11.59 -0.87
C LEU A 58 3.86 -10.59 -0.85
N LEU A 59 5.11 -11.03 -1.06
CA LEU A 59 6.28 -10.14 -1.16
C LEU A 59 6.42 -9.46 -2.54
N ILE A 60 5.72 -9.93 -3.57
CA ILE A 60 5.75 -9.29 -4.90
C ILE A 60 5.24 -7.86 -4.81
N ARG A 61 4.13 -7.62 -4.12
CA ARG A 61 3.51 -6.30 -4.04
C ARG A 61 4.37 -5.27 -3.28
N PRO A 62 4.94 -5.58 -2.09
CA PRO A 62 5.95 -4.73 -1.45
C PRO A 62 7.19 -4.46 -2.32
N THR A 63 7.58 -5.41 -3.17
CA THR A 63 8.71 -5.22 -4.10
C THR A 63 8.36 -4.18 -5.16
N VAL A 64 7.16 -4.27 -5.76
CA VAL A 64 6.67 -3.27 -6.71
C VAL A 64 6.51 -1.91 -6.04
N PHE A 65 5.95 -1.87 -4.82
CA PHE A 65 5.88 -0.64 -4.02
C PHE A 65 7.25 0.02 -3.85
N LEU A 66 8.26 -0.75 -3.45
CA LEU A 66 9.62 -0.26 -3.23
C LEU A 66 10.20 0.37 -4.50
N LEU A 67 10.06 -0.31 -5.64
CA LEU A 67 10.51 0.18 -6.93
C LEU A 67 9.78 1.47 -7.34
N CYS A 68 8.45 1.51 -7.16
CA CYS A 68 7.66 2.72 -7.42
C CYS A 68 8.12 3.90 -6.56
N ARG A 69 8.44 3.67 -5.28
CA ARG A 69 8.89 4.74 -4.37
C ARG A 69 10.29 5.24 -4.70
N ILE A 70 11.22 4.34 -5.03
CA ILE A 70 12.54 4.73 -5.50
C ILE A 70 12.42 5.57 -6.78
N GLY A 71 11.65 5.10 -7.78
CA GLY A 71 11.43 5.83 -9.01
C GLY A 71 10.82 7.21 -8.77
N MET A 72 9.80 7.30 -7.92
CA MET A 72 9.15 8.56 -7.55
C MET A 72 10.15 9.53 -6.92
N LEU A 73 10.93 9.08 -5.94
CA LEU A 73 11.88 9.93 -5.21
C LEU A 73 13.05 10.38 -6.09
N VAL A 74 13.52 9.54 -7.01
CA VAL A 74 14.54 9.91 -8.00
C VAL A 74 14.00 10.99 -8.93
N VAL A 75 12.78 10.80 -9.46
CA VAL A 75 12.12 11.77 -10.34
C VAL A 75 11.88 13.10 -9.60
N ARG A 76 11.37 13.06 -8.36
CA ARG A 76 11.14 14.26 -7.53
C ARG A 76 12.45 15.00 -7.19
N ALA A 77 13.51 14.26 -6.84
CA ALA A 77 14.84 14.83 -6.60
C ALA A 77 15.40 15.49 -7.88
N TYR A 78 15.25 14.85 -9.05
CA TYR A 78 15.68 15.43 -10.32
C TYR A 78 14.93 16.73 -10.65
N MET A 79 13.60 16.74 -10.48
CA MET A 79 12.76 17.93 -10.73
C MET A 79 13.06 19.09 -9.78
N SER A 80 13.58 18.82 -8.58
CA SER A 80 13.94 19.87 -7.62
C SER A 80 15.12 20.75 -8.06
N LYS A 81 15.90 20.32 -9.07
CA LYS A 81 17.12 21.00 -9.54
C LYS A 81 17.12 21.36 -11.02
N ASN A 82 16.30 20.68 -11.82
CA ASN A 82 16.31 20.82 -13.27
C ASN A 82 14.98 21.39 -13.76
N SER A 83 15.00 22.05 -14.92
CA SER A 83 13.76 22.28 -15.68
C SER A 83 13.24 20.93 -16.18
N TYR A 84 11.94 20.70 -16.04
CA TYR A 84 11.31 19.43 -16.37
C TYR A 84 10.08 19.65 -17.26
N GLY A 85 9.79 18.66 -18.10
CA GLY A 85 8.60 18.63 -18.93
C GLY A 85 7.40 18.02 -18.22
N GLU A 86 6.22 18.23 -18.78
CA GLU A 86 4.94 17.72 -18.27
C GLU A 86 4.93 16.19 -18.10
N GLY A 87 5.58 15.46 -19.01
CA GLY A 87 5.67 14.00 -18.94
C GLY A 87 6.38 13.49 -17.68
N LEU A 88 7.37 14.23 -17.15
CA LEU A 88 8.07 13.87 -15.91
C LEU A 88 7.15 14.02 -14.69
N LEU A 89 6.33 15.08 -14.70
CA LEU A 89 5.34 15.35 -13.66
C LEU A 89 4.23 14.29 -13.68
N ILE A 90 3.72 13.93 -14.86
CA ILE A 90 2.74 12.85 -15.02
C ILE A 90 3.32 11.53 -14.51
N ALA A 91 4.57 11.21 -14.86
CA ALA A 91 5.24 10.01 -14.39
C ALA A 91 5.35 9.97 -12.85
N GLU A 92 5.75 11.08 -12.22
CA GLU A 92 5.75 11.20 -10.76
C GLU A 92 4.37 10.96 -10.17
N LEU A 93 3.34 11.60 -10.73
CA LEU A 93 1.98 11.49 -10.23
C LEU A 93 1.45 10.06 -10.30
N ILE A 94 1.77 9.33 -11.38
CA ILE A 94 1.46 7.90 -11.51
C ILE A 94 2.12 7.14 -10.35
N LEU A 95 3.43 7.30 -10.18
CA LEU A 95 4.21 6.56 -9.18
C LEU A 95 3.75 6.86 -7.75
N VAL A 96 3.46 8.13 -7.44
CA VAL A 96 2.90 8.55 -6.14
C VAL A 96 1.53 7.91 -5.91
N SER A 97 0.68 7.90 -6.94
CA SER A 97 -0.72 7.48 -6.82
C SER A 97 -0.87 5.97 -6.67
N ILE A 98 -0.09 5.18 -7.40
CA ILE A 98 -0.21 3.72 -7.38
C ILE A 98 0.57 3.07 -6.24
N GLY A 99 1.61 3.74 -5.72
CA GLY A 99 2.56 3.14 -4.77
C GLY A 99 1.86 2.44 -3.61
N PHE A 100 1.19 3.19 -2.74
CA PHE A 100 0.57 2.63 -1.53
C PHE A 100 -0.50 1.56 -1.79
N LEU A 101 -1.14 1.56 -2.97
CA LEU A 101 -2.14 0.53 -3.32
C LEU A 101 -1.52 -0.87 -3.26
N PHE A 102 -0.23 -0.99 -3.58
CA PHE A 102 0.50 -2.26 -3.48
C PHE A 102 0.74 -2.71 -2.03
N LEU A 103 0.65 -1.83 -1.03
CA LEU A 103 0.76 -2.21 0.38
C LEU A 103 -0.57 -2.71 0.97
N ILE A 104 -1.70 -2.40 0.34
CA ILE A 104 -3.02 -2.86 0.81
C ILE A 104 -3.18 -4.37 0.65
N GLU A 105 -2.67 -4.94 -0.46
CA GLU A 105 -2.82 -6.38 -0.74
C GLU A 105 -2.14 -7.28 0.30
N PRO A 106 -0.89 -7.03 0.75
CA PRO A 106 -0.28 -7.78 1.83
C PRO A 106 -1.07 -7.76 3.13
N VAL A 107 -1.74 -6.64 3.45
CA VAL A 107 -2.58 -6.54 4.66
C VAL A 107 -3.82 -7.44 4.52
N ILE A 108 -4.50 -7.41 3.37
CA ILE A 108 -5.62 -8.33 3.07
C ILE A 108 -5.13 -9.79 3.09
N GLY A 109 -3.93 -10.05 2.56
CA GLY A 109 -3.28 -11.35 2.53
C GLY A 109 -2.99 -11.89 3.93
N CYS A 110 -2.39 -11.07 4.80
CA CYS A 110 -2.10 -11.44 6.18
C CYS A 110 -3.39 -11.72 6.97
N TRP A 111 -4.44 -10.90 6.78
CA TRP A 111 -5.74 -11.15 7.39
C TRP A 111 -6.34 -12.49 6.97
N ASN A 112 -6.33 -12.81 5.68
CA ASN A 112 -6.83 -14.11 5.22
C ASN A 112 -5.97 -15.28 5.73
N LEU A 113 -4.64 -15.12 5.73
CA LEU A 113 -3.72 -16.15 6.24
C LEU A 113 -3.85 -16.37 7.75
N GLN A 114 -4.17 -15.34 8.53
CA GLN A 114 -4.42 -15.47 9.96
C GLN A 114 -5.61 -16.40 10.23
N ILE A 115 -6.71 -16.20 9.52
CA ILE A 115 -7.90 -17.04 9.63
C ILE A 115 -7.59 -18.47 9.17
N ASP A 116 -6.83 -18.62 8.09
CA ASP A 116 -6.39 -19.93 7.60
C ASP A 116 -5.47 -20.65 8.61
N SER A 117 -4.66 -19.91 9.36
CA SER A 117 -3.74 -20.44 10.39
C SER A 117 -4.51 -20.94 11.62
N ASP A 118 -5.50 -20.18 12.08
CA ASP A 118 -6.16 -20.42 13.37
C ASP A 118 -7.38 -21.37 13.25
N MET A 119 -8.03 -21.46 12.08
CA MET A 119 -9.31 -22.18 11.92
C MET A 119 -9.24 -23.35 10.95
N ALA A 120 -9.72 -24.53 11.38
CA ALA A 120 -9.88 -25.73 10.54
C ALA A 120 -10.63 -25.43 9.23
N LYS A 121 -10.35 -26.18 8.16
CA LYS A 121 -10.90 -25.85 6.83
C LYS A 121 -12.43 -25.97 6.82
N GLU A 122 -13.00 -26.86 7.63
CA GLU A 122 -14.45 -27.04 7.77
C GLU A 122 -15.11 -25.86 8.48
N ASP A 123 -14.44 -25.26 9.46
CA ASP A 123 -14.99 -24.20 10.32
C ASP A 123 -14.85 -22.80 9.70
N ARG A 124 -14.19 -22.68 8.55
CA ARG A 124 -13.93 -21.39 7.93
C ARG A 124 -15.20 -20.73 7.41
N PRO A 125 -15.50 -19.50 7.84
CA PRO A 125 -16.62 -18.77 7.31
C PRO A 125 -16.44 -18.48 5.81
N ARG A 126 -17.35 -19.00 4.98
CA ARG A 126 -17.35 -18.76 3.52
C ARG A 126 -17.39 -17.27 3.14
N TRP A 127 -17.99 -16.43 4.00
CA TRP A 127 -18.07 -14.99 3.77
C TRP A 127 -16.70 -14.30 3.81
N VAL A 128 -15.76 -14.77 4.64
CA VAL A 128 -14.40 -14.21 4.71
C VAL A 128 -13.67 -14.40 3.39
N GLN A 129 -13.72 -15.60 2.82
CA GLN A 129 -13.08 -15.90 1.53
C GLN A 129 -13.72 -15.12 0.37
N ARG A 130 -15.04 -14.89 0.42
CA ARG A 130 -15.73 -14.03 -0.56
C ARG A 130 -15.32 -12.58 -0.39
N LEU A 131 -15.27 -12.07 0.84
CA LEU A 131 -14.89 -10.70 1.14
C LEU A 131 -13.43 -10.42 0.75
N SER A 132 -12.49 -11.30 1.09
CA SER A 132 -11.08 -11.14 0.70
C SER A 132 -10.91 -11.10 -0.83
N ARG A 133 -11.60 -11.99 -1.57
CA ARG A 133 -11.60 -11.94 -3.04
C ARG A 133 -12.21 -10.64 -3.58
N LEU A 134 -13.33 -10.20 -3.01
CA LEU A 134 -13.98 -8.94 -3.39
C LEU A 134 -13.04 -7.75 -3.16
N LEU A 135 -12.42 -7.65 -1.97
CA LEU A 135 -11.47 -6.58 -1.64
C LEU A 135 -10.28 -6.55 -2.60
N ARG A 136 -9.76 -7.71 -3.00
CA ARG A 136 -8.68 -7.80 -4.01
C ARG A 136 -9.12 -7.33 -5.39
N LEU A 137 -10.36 -7.64 -5.80
CA LEU A 137 -10.92 -7.16 -7.07
C LEU A 137 -11.16 -5.63 -7.03
N VAL A 138 -11.68 -5.11 -5.92
CA VAL A 138 -11.85 -3.67 -5.70
C VAL A 138 -10.50 -2.95 -5.73
N LEU A 139 -9.48 -3.51 -5.08
CA LEU A 139 -8.13 -2.97 -5.11
C LEU A 139 -7.55 -2.98 -6.54
N LEU A 140 -7.76 -4.05 -7.31
CA LEU A 140 -7.34 -4.11 -8.71
C LEU A 140 -8.03 -3.04 -9.55
N ALA A 141 -9.34 -2.85 -9.37
CA ALA A 141 -10.08 -1.79 -10.03
C ALA A 141 -9.53 -0.40 -9.66
N ALA A 142 -9.22 -0.16 -8.38
CA ALA A 142 -8.62 1.10 -7.93
C ALA A 142 -7.23 1.37 -8.55
N ILE A 143 -6.41 0.32 -8.75
CA ILE A 143 -5.11 0.43 -9.43
C ILE A 143 -5.33 0.78 -10.92
N ILE A 144 -6.25 0.09 -11.60
CA ILE A 144 -6.54 0.34 -13.02
C ILE A 144 -7.04 1.77 -13.21
N THR A 145 -8.01 2.23 -12.41
CA THR A 145 -8.53 3.59 -12.52
C THR A 145 -7.49 4.66 -12.20
N ALA A 146 -6.59 4.40 -11.24
CA ALA A 146 -5.46 5.30 -10.96
C ALA A 146 -4.50 5.43 -12.15
N ILE A 147 -4.16 4.31 -12.81
CA ILE A 147 -3.27 4.29 -13.97
C ILE A 147 -3.93 4.98 -15.16
N VAL A 148 -5.16 4.61 -15.50
CA VAL A 148 -5.90 5.18 -16.64
C VAL A 148 -6.10 6.68 -16.42
N GLY A 149 -6.61 7.09 -15.25
CA GLY A 149 -6.81 8.51 -14.93
C GLY A 149 -5.53 9.32 -15.01
N SER A 150 -4.39 8.77 -14.58
CA SER A 150 -3.12 9.48 -14.66
C SER A 150 -2.53 9.51 -16.09
N SER A 151 -2.74 8.45 -16.88
CA SER A 151 -2.28 8.38 -18.28
C SER A 151 -3.04 9.32 -19.22
N MET A 152 -4.28 9.68 -18.86
CA MET A 152 -5.13 10.57 -19.66
C MET A 152 -4.81 12.06 -19.45
N ILE A 153 -3.95 12.41 -18.50
CA ILE A 153 -3.66 13.82 -18.16
C ILE A 153 -3.13 14.59 -19.36
N SER A 154 -2.18 14.02 -20.13
CA SER A 154 -1.61 14.72 -21.29
C SER A 154 -2.67 15.11 -22.32
N ASN A 155 -3.62 14.21 -22.59
CA ASN A 155 -4.71 14.44 -23.53
C ASN A 155 -5.82 15.32 -22.95
N ALA A 156 -5.91 15.40 -21.62
CA ALA A 156 -6.92 16.17 -20.93
C ALA A 156 -6.55 17.67 -20.87
N LEU A 157 -5.27 18.02 -20.94
CA LEU A 157 -4.86 19.43 -20.99
C LEU A 157 -5.43 20.20 -22.19
N GLU A 158 -5.81 19.49 -23.25
CA GLU A 158 -6.40 20.07 -24.46
C GLU A 158 -7.95 20.05 -24.45
N ASP A 159 -8.59 19.34 -23.51
CA ASP A 159 -10.03 19.06 -23.53
C ASP A 159 -10.63 18.98 -22.13
N GLN A 160 -11.51 19.93 -21.80
CA GLN A 160 -12.18 20.03 -20.50
C GLN A 160 -13.00 18.78 -20.14
N ALA A 161 -13.65 18.14 -21.11
CA ALA A 161 -14.45 16.95 -20.84
C ALA A 161 -13.58 15.75 -20.41
N LYS A 162 -12.36 15.66 -20.95
CA LYS A 162 -11.37 14.67 -20.53
C LYS A 162 -10.81 14.98 -19.15
N LEU A 163 -10.65 16.26 -18.76
CA LEU A 163 -10.24 16.64 -17.40
C LEU A 163 -11.25 16.16 -16.35
N ASP A 164 -12.54 16.33 -16.62
CA ASP A 164 -13.58 15.86 -15.70
C ASP A 164 -13.57 14.33 -15.58
N THR A 165 -13.33 13.62 -16.69
CA THR A 165 -13.16 12.15 -16.68
C THR A 165 -11.96 11.73 -15.84
N VAL A 166 -10.81 12.41 -15.99
CA VAL A 166 -9.60 12.16 -15.20
C VAL A 166 -9.85 12.36 -13.71
N ARG A 167 -10.56 13.44 -13.34
CA ARG A 167 -10.95 13.73 -11.96
C ARG A 167 -11.82 12.61 -11.40
N GLN A 168 -12.89 12.24 -12.10
CA GLN A 168 -13.78 11.15 -11.66
C GLN A 168 -13.06 9.82 -11.46
N LEU A 169 -12.11 9.47 -12.34
CA LEU A 169 -11.31 8.25 -12.20
C LEU A 169 -10.41 8.27 -10.96
N ARG A 170 -9.82 9.44 -10.65
CA ARG A 170 -8.99 9.64 -9.45
C ARG A 170 -9.83 9.63 -8.17
N ASP A 171 -11.02 10.23 -8.21
CA ASP A 171 -12.00 10.22 -7.13
C ASP A 171 -12.41 8.78 -6.81
N ALA A 172 -12.82 8.04 -7.85
CA ALA A 172 -13.19 6.63 -7.73
C ALA A 172 -12.04 5.79 -7.15
N SER A 173 -10.81 5.93 -7.66
CA SER A 173 -9.64 5.23 -7.11
C SER A 173 -9.41 5.55 -5.63
N SER A 174 -9.52 6.82 -5.25
CA SER A 174 -9.32 7.27 -3.87
C SER A 174 -10.38 6.69 -2.93
N VAL A 175 -11.66 6.73 -3.32
CA VAL A 175 -12.76 6.16 -2.52
C VAL A 175 -12.66 4.64 -2.42
N LEU A 176 -12.39 3.94 -3.52
CA LEU A 176 -12.26 2.48 -3.52
C LEU A 176 -11.09 2.02 -2.65
N SER A 177 -9.94 2.70 -2.74
CA SER A 177 -8.77 2.36 -1.92
C SER A 177 -9.02 2.61 -0.43
N PHE A 178 -9.60 3.75 -0.06
CA PHE A 178 -9.97 4.06 1.33
C PHE A 178 -10.96 3.02 1.89
N GLY A 179 -12.05 2.76 1.17
CA GLY A 179 -13.04 1.77 1.56
C GLY A 179 -12.43 0.37 1.73
N THR A 180 -11.52 -0.03 0.85
CA THR A 180 -10.84 -1.33 0.92
C THR A 180 -10.04 -1.48 2.21
N VAL A 181 -9.23 -0.49 2.59
CA VAL A 181 -8.42 -0.57 3.83
C VAL A 181 -9.31 -0.54 5.07
N VAL A 182 -10.32 0.33 5.10
CA VAL A 182 -11.26 0.42 6.24
C VAL A 182 -12.03 -0.88 6.43
N VAL A 183 -12.58 -1.45 5.36
CA VAL A 183 -13.30 -2.73 5.43
C VAL A 183 -12.35 -3.86 5.85
N THR A 184 -11.09 -3.86 5.42
CA THR A 184 -10.10 -4.84 5.86
C THR A 184 -9.83 -4.74 7.36
N ALA A 185 -9.66 -3.52 7.89
CA ALA A 185 -9.45 -3.29 9.32
C ALA A 185 -10.66 -3.73 10.15
N LEU A 186 -11.88 -3.35 9.73
CA LEU A 186 -13.11 -3.77 10.41
C LEU A 186 -13.29 -5.29 10.34
N ALA A 187 -13.00 -5.92 9.21
CA ALA A 187 -13.08 -7.36 9.07
C ALA A 187 -12.06 -8.07 9.99
N ALA A 188 -10.84 -7.55 10.13
CA ALA A 188 -9.85 -8.06 11.08
C ALA A 188 -10.34 -7.95 12.54
N ILE A 189 -10.93 -6.82 12.94
CA ILE A 189 -11.54 -6.65 14.28
C ILE A 189 -12.67 -7.66 14.48
N LEU A 190 -13.64 -7.71 13.57
CA LEU A 190 -14.81 -8.59 13.68
C LEU A 190 -14.41 -10.07 13.75
N THR A 191 -13.44 -10.49 12.95
CA THR A 191 -12.95 -11.87 12.96
C THR A 191 -12.16 -12.19 14.23
N SER A 192 -11.38 -11.25 14.75
CA SER A 192 -10.67 -11.44 16.03
C SER A 192 -11.62 -11.61 17.22
N ILE A 193 -12.72 -10.84 17.27
CA ILE A 193 -13.73 -10.93 18.34
C ILE A 193 -14.53 -12.22 18.20
N LYS A 194 -14.95 -12.58 16.98
CA LYS A 194 -15.86 -13.70 16.75
C LYS A 194 -15.18 -15.06 16.85
N PHE A 195 -13.93 -15.18 16.39
CA PHE A 195 -13.24 -16.46 16.27
C PHE A 195 -12.07 -16.62 17.24
N SER A 196 -11.88 -15.66 18.16
CA SER A 196 -10.79 -15.69 19.16
C SER A 196 -9.40 -15.92 18.53
N LEU A 197 -9.14 -15.23 17.42
CA LEU A 197 -7.88 -15.33 16.67
C LEU A 197 -6.69 -14.84 17.50
N ASP A 198 -5.47 -15.21 17.08
CA ASP A 198 -4.26 -14.76 17.75
C ASP A 198 -4.17 -13.23 17.81
N ARG A 199 -3.93 -12.70 19.02
CA ARG A 199 -3.90 -11.24 19.26
C ARG A 199 -2.70 -10.58 18.58
N ARG A 200 -1.56 -11.28 18.47
CA ARG A 200 -0.33 -10.70 17.90
C ARG A 200 -0.49 -10.46 16.40
N GLY A 201 -1.01 -11.44 15.68
CA GLY A 201 -1.35 -11.31 14.26
C GLY A 201 -2.36 -10.18 14.01
N THR A 202 -3.41 -10.11 14.84
CA THR A 202 -4.44 -9.06 14.74
C THR A 202 -3.86 -7.66 14.96
N ILE A 203 -3.07 -7.45 16.02
CA ILE A 203 -2.45 -6.14 16.31
C ILE A 203 -1.54 -5.73 15.15
N PHE A 204 -0.74 -6.65 14.61
CA PHE A 204 0.10 -6.36 13.46
C PHE A 204 -0.71 -5.87 12.24
N ILE A 205 -1.78 -6.60 11.89
CA ILE A 205 -2.66 -6.23 10.77
C ILE A 205 -3.31 -4.87 11.01
N LEU A 206 -3.79 -4.60 12.22
CA LEU A 206 -4.42 -3.33 12.57
C LEU A 206 -3.43 -2.16 12.58
N CYS A 207 -2.18 -2.36 13.03
CA CYS A 207 -1.14 -1.34 12.95
C CYS A 207 -0.81 -1.00 11.48
N ALA A 208 -0.62 -2.01 10.63
CA ALA A 208 -0.35 -1.80 9.21
C ALA A 208 -1.55 -1.15 8.50
N ALA A 209 -2.77 -1.64 8.75
CA ALA A 209 -4.00 -1.06 8.22
C ALA A 209 -4.21 0.38 8.70
N GLY A 210 -3.97 0.67 9.98
CA GLY A 210 -4.08 2.02 10.54
C GLY A 210 -3.15 3.01 9.83
N CYS A 211 -1.90 2.62 9.56
CA CYS A 211 -1.00 3.45 8.76
C CYS A 211 -1.54 3.70 7.35
N LEU A 212 -2.07 2.67 6.69
CA LEU A 212 -2.65 2.80 5.36
C LEU A 212 -3.98 3.57 5.34
N ILE A 213 -4.76 3.57 6.43
CA ILE A 213 -5.96 4.40 6.58
C ILE A 213 -5.57 5.87 6.63
N VAL A 214 -4.52 6.24 7.37
CA VAL A 214 -4.02 7.64 7.41
C VAL A 214 -3.65 8.10 6.01
N VAL A 215 -2.89 7.27 5.27
CA VAL A 215 -2.48 7.55 3.88
C VAL A 215 -3.70 7.67 2.95
N ALA A 216 -4.63 6.72 3.02
CA ALA A 216 -5.82 6.71 2.17
C ALA A 216 -6.77 7.88 2.48
N ALA A 217 -6.93 8.23 3.76
CA ALA A 217 -7.73 9.38 4.20
C ALA A 217 -7.09 10.69 3.73
N TYR A 218 -5.78 10.85 3.90
CA TYR A 218 -5.05 12.02 3.39
C TYR A 218 -5.26 12.19 1.89
N ARG A 219 -5.08 11.13 1.10
CA ARG A 219 -5.33 11.18 -0.34
C ARG A 219 -6.79 11.49 -0.67
N MET A 220 -7.73 10.88 0.03
CA MET A 220 -9.16 11.13 -0.20
C MET A 220 -9.48 12.61 0.04
N VAL A 221 -9.06 13.17 1.18
CA VAL A 221 -9.30 14.58 1.51
C VAL A 221 -8.62 15.49 0.48
N GLN A 222 -7.38 15.21 0.09
CA GLN A 222 -6.67 15.99 -0.92
C GLN A 222 -7.39 15.98 -2.28
N THR A 223 -7.91 14.82 -2.69
CA THR A 223 -8.63 14.67 -3.96
C THR A 223 -9.92 15.49 -3.97
N PHE A 224 -10.66 15.55 -2.86
CA PHE A 224 -11.94 16.27 -2.76
C PHE A 224 -11.82 17.74 -2.33
N THR A 225 -10.64 18.22 -1.96
CA THR A 225 -10.45 19.61 -1.49
C THR A 225 -10.27 20.54 -2.68
N SER A 226 -11.23 21.42 -2.99
CA SER A 226 -11.07 22.37 -4.10
C SER A 226 -10.15 23.56 -3.78
N ASP A 227 -9.86 23.81 -2.49
CA ASP A 227 -9.04 24.92 -2.05
C ASP A 227 -7.54 24.59 -2.16
N HIS A 228 -6.82 25.31 -3.02
CA HIS A 228 -5.40 25.12 -3.24
C HIS A 228 -4.56 25.50 -2.01
N ASP A 229 -5.03 26.44 -1.19
CA ASP A 229 -4.31 26.92 0.00
C ASP A 229 -4.59 26.09 1.26
N ALA A 230 -5.42 25.05 1.14
CA ALA A 230 -5.75 24.18 2.25
C ALA A 230 -4.51 23.45 2.81
N PRO A 231 -4.41 23.25 4.14
CA PRO A 231 -3.27 22.60 4.78
C PRO A 231 -2.94 21.20 4.25
N VAL A 232 -3.92 20.48 3.69
CA VAL A 232 -3.76 19.16 3.09
C VAL A 232 -2.87 19.18 1.83
N ASN A 233 -2.82 20.33 1.15
CA ASN A 233 -1.97 20.54 -0.03
C ASN A 233 -0.55 20.98 0.34
N SER A 234 -0.26 21.16 1.63
CA SER A 234 1.09 21.49 2.08
C SER A 234 2.07 20.34 1.82
N ARG A 235 3.29 20.71 1.44
CA ARG A 235 4.42 19.76 1.27
C ARG A 235 4.69 18.96 2.53
N VAL A 236 4.57 19.61 3.70
CA VAL A 236 4.74 18.96 5.01
C VAL A 236 3.69 17.86 5.21
N ALA A 237 2.42 18.14 4.88
CA ALA A 237 1.36 17.12 4.97
C ALA A 237 1.66 15.92 4.07
N PHE A 238 2.17 16.13 2.85
CA PHE A 238 2.60 15.02 1.98
C PHE A 238 3.72 14.20 2.61
N TRP A 239 4.81 14.83 3.05
CA TRP A 239 5.95 14.10 3.61
C TRP A 239 5.59 13.35 4.90
N VAL A 240 4.72 13.92 5.74
CA VAL A 240 4.32 13.28 7.00
C VAL A 240 3.20 12.26 6.79
N LEU A 241 2.04 12.70 6.27
CA LEU A 241 0.84 11.87 6.20
C LEU A 241 0.92 10.78 5.13
N GLN A 242 1.58 11.07 3.99
CA GLN A 242 1.80 10.08 2.94
C GLN A 242 3.09 9.29 3.20
N MET A 243 4.25 9.95 3.17
CA MET A 243 5.53 9.23 3.04
C MET A 243 5.96 8.52 4.33
N VAL A 244 5.80 9.12 5.51
CA VAL A 244 6.15 8.47 6.78
C VAL A 244 5.24 7.28 7.08
N PHE A 245 3.92 7.44 6.96
CA PHE A 245 2.99 6.33 7.27
C PHE A 245 3.10 5.18 6.28
N GLU A 246 3.35 5.44 4.99
CA GLU A 246 3.67 4.39 4.04
C GLU A 246 4.96 3.66 4.38
N LEU A 247 6.01 4.40 4.76
CA LEU A 247 7.28 3.82 5.17
C LEU A 247 7.11 2.94 6.41
N ILE A 248 6.32 3.36 7.39
CA ILE A 248 6.00 2.56 8.58
C ILE A 248 5.23 1.30 8.18
N ALA A 249 4.18 1.41 7.35
CA ALA A 249 3.41 0.25 6.89
C ALA A 249 4.29 -0.76 6.12
N PHE A 250 5.16 -0.26 5.24
CA PHE A 250 6.13 -1.07 4.51
C PHE A 250 7.16 -1.72 5.45
N GLY A 251 7.69 -0.96 6.40
CA GLY A 251 8.61 -1.45 7.43
C GLY A 251 7.98 -2.55 8.28
N LEU A 252 6.71 -2.42 8.67
CA LEU A 252 5.96 -3.46 9.37
C LEU A 252 5.91 -4.74 8.54
N ILE A 253 5.51 -4.67 7.26
CA ILE A 253 5.47 -5.82 6.35
C ILE A 253 6.86 -6.46 6.19
N LEU A 254 7.91 -5.64 6.11
CA LEU A 254 9.31 -6.10 6.03
C LEU A 254 9.89 -6.59 7.37
N SER A 255 9.25 -6.31 8.51
CA SER A 255 9.78 -6.72 9.82
C SER A 255 9.45 -8.17 10.16
N ILE A 256 8.35 -8.71 9.63
CA ILE A 256 7.87 -10.07 9.98
C ILE A 256 8.03 -11.07 8.83
N SER A 257 8.44 -12.31 9.11
CA SER A 257 8.37 -13.38 8.12
C SER A 257 6.92 -13.85 8.01
N ILE A 258 6.22 -13.45 6.94
CA ILE A 258 4.79 -13.73 6.75
C ILE A 258 4.49 -15.23 6.88
N PRO A 259 5.23 -16.17 6.25
CA PRO A 259 4.95 -17.60 6.41
C PRO A 259 5.17 -18.13 7.83
N THR A 260 5.99 -17.45 8.64
CA THR A 260 6.27 -17.86 10.02
C THR A 260 5.20 -17.32 10.99
N TRP A 261 4.80 -16.06 10.79
CA TRP A 261 3.77 -15.40 11.60
C TRP A 261 2.35 -15.83 11.21
N PHE A 262 2.14 -16.11 9.93
CA PHE A 262 0.86 -16.51 9.34
C PHE A 262 1.06 -17.78 8.50
N PRO A 263 1.25 -18.95 9.14
CA PRO A 263 1.57 -20.22 8.48
C PRO A 263 0.53 -20.74 7.50
N GLY A 264 -0.72 -20.31 7.64
CA GLY A 264 -1.87 -20.84 6.92
C GLY A 264 -2.06 -22.35 7.13
N ASP A 265 -2.78 -22.98 6.19
CA ASP A 265 -3.13 -24.42 6.26
C ASP A 265 -1.89 -25.31 6.40
N LYS A 266 -0.84 -25.01 5.65
CA LYS A 266 0.36 -25.85 5.55
C LYS A 266 1.11 -25.90 6.89
N GLY A 267 1.29 -24.76 7.54
CA GLY A 267 2.00 -24.76 8.83
C GLY A 267 1.13 -25.29 9.96
N ARG A 268 -0.20 -25.13 9.92
CA ARG A 268 -1.08 -25.78 10.90
C ARG A 268 -1.02 -27.31 10.81
N ILE A 269 -1.12 -27.89 9.61
CA ILE A 269 -1.04 -29.35 9.43
C ILE A 269 0.29 -29.89 9.96
N SER A 270 1.39 -29.18 9.69
CA SER A 270 2.73 -29.55 10.18
C SER A 270 2.79 -29.57 11.72
N ARG A 271 2.17 -28.58 12.38
CA ARG A 271 2.08 -28.50 13.84
C ARG A 271 1.29 -29.66 14.43
N ASN A 272 0.10 -29.94 13.89
CA ASN A 272 -0.74 -31.03 14.37
C ASN A 272 -0.06 -32.40 14.23
N ASN A 273 0.67 -32.66 13.14
CA ASN A 273 1.40 -33.92 12.96
C ASN A 273 2.52 -34.07 14.00
N THR A 274 3.22 -32.99 14.32
CA THR A 274 4.29 -32.99 15.33
C THR A 274 3.73 -33.28 16.72
N ASP A 275 2.56 -32.72 17.04
CA ASP A 275 1.88 -32.99 18.31
C ASP A 275 1.48 -34.47 18.41
N VAL A 276 0.89 -35.06 17.36
CA VAL A 276 0.52 -36.49 17.32
C VAL A 276 1.74 -37.41 17.46
N GLU A 277 2.85 -37.12 16.77
CA GLU A 277 4.08 -37.90 16.90
C GLU A 277 4.65 -37.81 18.33
N SER A 278 4.62 -36.63 18.96
CA SER A 278 5.10 -36.45 20.32
C SER A 278 4.28 -37.23 21.37
N TYR A 279 2.98 -37.42 21.14
CA TYR A 279 2.14 -38.27 21.97
C TYR A 279 2.47 -39.76 21.81
N ASN A 280 2.71 -40.21 20.58
CA ASN A 280 3.04 -41.62 20.28
C ASN A 280 4.42 -42.05 20.79
N MET A 281 5.34 -41.10 21.00
CA MET A 281 6.69 -41.40 21.48
C MET A 281 6.84 -41.40 23.01
N ARG A 282 5.76 -41.24 23.81
CA ARG A 282 5.89 -41.38 25.28
C ARG A 282 6.22 -42.84 25.64
N PRO A 283 7.45 -43.14 26.09
CA PRO A 283 7.86 -44.50 26.42
C PRO A 283 7.10 -44.94 27.68
N GLY A 284 6.21 -45.92 27.54
CA GLY A 284 5.45 -46.48 28.67
C GLY A 284 3.95 -46.69 28.43
N GLN A 285 3.39 -46.34 27.27
CA GLN A 285 2.03 -46.76 26.94
C GLN A 285 2.02 -48.27 26.57
N PRO A 286 1.34 -49.12 27.35
CA PRO A 286 1.24 -50.55 27.06
C PRO A 286 0.51 -50.76 25.72
N LYS A 287 1.11 -51.58 24.85
CA LYS A 287 0.45 -52.07 23.64
C LYS A 287 -0.65 -53.04 24.07
N TYR A 288 -1.89 -52.58 24.12
CA TYR A 288 -3.07 -53.42 24.23
C TYR A 288 -3.67 -53.65 22.85
#